data_AF-A0A955WR74-F1
#
_entry.id   AF-A0A955WR74-F1
#
_cell.length_a   1.000
_cell.length_b   1.000
_cell.length_c   1.000
_cell.angle_alpha   90.00
_cell.angle_beta   90.00
_cell.angle_gamma   90.00
#
_symmetry.space_group_name_H-M   'P 1'
#
loop_
_entity.id
_entity.type
_entity.pdbx_description
1 polymer ?
#
loop_
_entity_poly.entity_id
_entity_poly.type
_entity_poly.pdbx_seq_one_letter_code
_entity_poly.pdbx_strand_id
1 'polypeptide(L)'
;MTALRSRVWARIRTAPMFVLFLLAYTVVHLHFEYNFWGVGEGAIFAKYGAGDLLEVGQRVYYTKAVWCFVMIWLLAVGLSVDAALALSFGLYSILLLALFPFRIYAGLNLLLAFGMVVEVVIRRRWWADSPSSRA
;
A
#
# COMPACT_ATOMS: atom_id res chain seq x y z
N MET A 1 7.47 17.33 21.65
CA MET A 1 7.92 16.01 21.12
C MET A 1 7.70 15.82 19.61
N THR A 2 6.72 16.49 18.98
CA THR A 2 6.41 16.40 17.54
C THR A 2 7.53 16.93 16.62
N ALA A 3 8.18 18.04 16.98
CA ALA A 3 9.22 18.67 16.14
C ALA A 3 10.54 17.86 16.04
N LEU A 4 10.90 17.11 17.08
CA LEU A 4 12.11 16.27 17.05
C LEU A 4 11.88 15.04 16.16
N ARG A 5 10.69 14.45 16.25
CA ARG A 5 10.27 13.30 15.44
C ARG A 5 10.23 13.67 13.96
N SER A 6 9.67 14.83 13.59
CA SER A 6 9.63 15.27 12.20
C SER A 6 11.03 15.48 11.59
N ARG A 7 11.99 16.03 12.35
CA ARG A 7 13.38 16.24 11.89
C ARG A 7 14.13 14.94 11.67
N VAL A 8 14.00 13.97 12.59
CA VAL A 8 14.64 12.64 12.45
C VAL A 8 14.09 11.91 11.22
N TRP A 9 12.77 11.91 11.03
CA TRP A 9 12.14 11.29 9.86
C TRP A 9 12.53 11.95 8.54
N ALA A 10 12.68 13.28 8.51
CA ALA A 10 13.16 13.98 7.31
C ALA A 10 14.62 13.59 6.97
N ARG A 11 15.45 13.40 7.99
CA ARG A 11 16.86 12.99 7.83
C ARG A 11 16.99 11.55 7.35
N ILE A 12 16.17 10.62 7.85
CA ILE A 12 16.17 9.23 7.39
C ILE A 12 15.73 9.15 5.92
N ARG A 13 14.70 9.90 5.53
CA ARG A 13 14.17 9.90 4.15
C ARG A 13 15.17 10.40 3.10
N THR A 14 16.11 11.24 3.51
CA THR A 14 17.17 11.77 2.64
C THR A 14 18.49 11.02 2.80
N ALA A 15 18.55 10.02 3.69
CA ALA A 15 19.74 9.22 3.88
C ALA A 15 20.02 8.42 2.59
N PRO A 16 21.28 8.40 2.08
CA PRO A 16 21.62 7.68 0.86
C PRO A 16 21.20 6.21 0.88
N MET A 17 21.33 5.55 2.03
CA MET A 17 20.93 4.15 2.22
C MET A 17 19.42 3.94 2.13
N PHE A 18 18.61 4.89 2.61
CA PHE A 18 17.15 4.80 2.50
C PHE A 18 16.71 4.98 1.04
N VAL A 19 17.31 5.93 0.32
CA VAL A 19 17.06 6.13 -1.11
C VAL A 19 17.46 4.87 -1.90
N LEU A 20 18.63 4.30 -1.62
CA LEU A 20 19.09 3.07 -2.25
C LEU A 20 18.13 1.91 -1.97
N PHE A 21 17.67 1.78 -0.72
CA PHE A 21 16.65 0.80 -0.34
C PHE A 21 15.36 0.99 -1.14
N LEU A 22 14.85 2.23 -1.24
CA LEU A 22 13.60 2.52 -1.94
C LEU A 22 13.71 2.21 -3.44
N LEU A 23 14.85 2.54 -4.06
CA LEU A 23 15.13 2.23 -5.46
C LEU A 23 15.23 0.71 -5.68
N ALA A 24 15.98 0.00 -4.84
CA ALA A 24 16.10 -1.46 -4.92
C ALA A 24 14.74 -2.15 -4.71
N TYR A 25 13.98 -1.72 -3.71
CA TYR A 25 12.62 -2.18 -3.44
C TYR A 25 11.73 -2.00 -4.67
N THR A 26 11.83 -0.83 -5.32
CA THR A 26 11.03 -0.51 -6.50
C THR A 26 11.39 -1.36 -7.70
N VAL A 27 12.69 -1.49 -8.00
CA VAL A 27 13.17 -2.33 -9.11
C VAL A 27 12.73 -3.79 -8.91
N VAL A 28 12.86 -4.32 -7.70
CA VAL A 28 12.43 -5.70 -7.39
C VAL A 28 10.93 -5.90 -7.64
N HIS A 29 10.08 -4.96 -7.22
CA HIS A 29 8.63 -5.07 -7.44
C HIS A 29 8.24 -4.88 -8.90
N LEU A 30 8.85 -3.93 -9.62
CA LEU A 30 8.60 -3.74 -11.06
C LEU A 30 9.06 -4.94 -11.88
N HIS A 31 10.22 -5.53 -11.55
CA HIS A 31 10.71 -6.74 -12.20
C HIS A 31 9.79 -7.93 -11.92
N PHE A 32 9.30 -8.06 -10.69
CA PHE A 32 8.29 -9.06 -10.34
C PHE A 32 7.02 -8.87 -11.17
N GLU A 33 6.50 -7.64 -11.27
CA GLU A 33 5.31 -7.34 -12.06
C GLU A 33 5.52 -7.62 -13.56
N TYR A 34 6.68 -7.25 -14.11
CA TYR A 34 7.03 -7.54 -15.51
C TYR A 34 7.07 -9.05 -15.78
N ASN A 35 7.72 -9.83 -14.91
CA ASN A 35 7.79 -11.29 -15.09
C ASN A 35 6.41 -11.94 -14.94
N PHE A 36 5.59 -11.41 -14.04
CA PHE A 36 4.24 -11.90 -13.80
C PHE A 36 3.30 -11.62 -14.99
N TRP A 37 3.23 -10.37 -15.46
CA TRP A 37 2.29 -9.95 -16.52
C TRP A 37 2.82 -10.14 -17.93
N GLY A 38 4.12 -9.95 -18.14
CA GLY A 38 4.75 -9.97 -19.46
C GLY A 38 5.28 -11.33 -19.88
N VAL A 39 5.93 -12.05 -18.95
CA VAL A 39 6.60 -13.33 -19.26
C VAL A 39 5.78 -14.54 -18.81
N GLY A 40 4.82 -14.35 -17.89
CA GLY A 40 4.00 -15.43 -17.35
C GLY A 40 4.77 -16.40 -16.46
N GLU A 41 5.90 -15.97 -15.88
CA GLU A 41 6.73 -16.82 -15.01
C GLU A 41 6.06 -17.03 -13.65
N GLY A 42 5.16 -18.02 -13.59
CA GLY A 42 4.47 -18.44 -12.38
C GLY A 42 5.25 -19.36 -11.45
N ALA A 43 6.56 -19.56 -11.66
CA ALA A 43 7.36 -20.61 -10.98
C ALA A 43 7.30 -20.53 -9.44
N ILE A 44 7.25 -19.32 -8.89
CA ILE A 44 7.09 -19.01 -7.46
C ILE A 44 5.77 -19.53 -6.86
N PHE A 45 4.78 -19.74 -7.72
CA PHE A 45 3.45 -20.20 -7.37
C PHE A 45 3.23 -21.68 -7.66
N ALA A 46 4.22 -22.40 -8.19
CA ALA A 46 4.12 -23.85 -8.45
C ALA A 46 3.69 -24.66 -7.21
N LYS A 47 3.97 -24.14 -6.00
CA LYS A 47 3.51 -24.71 -4.71
C LYS A 47 1.99 -24.71 -4.50
N TYR A 48 1.24 -23.90 -5.25
CA TYR A 48 -0.23 -23.82 -5.17
C TYR A 48 -0.93 -24.83 -6.10
N GLY A 49 -0.17 -25.71 -6.76
CA GLY A 49 -0.70 -26.73 -7.67
C GLY A 49 -0.99 -26.18 -9.07
N ALA A 50 -1.64 -26.99 -9.90
CA ALA A 50 -2.09 -26.61 -11.23
C ALA A 50 -3.60 -26.31 -11.24
N GLY A 51 -4.05 -25.44 -12.16
CA GLY A 51 -5.46 -25.09 -12.35
C GLY A 51 -5.90 -23.82 -11.62
N ASP A 52 -7.20 -23.68 -11.36
CA ASP A 52 -7.84 -22.43 -10.90
C ASP A 52 -7.26 -21.86 -9.59
N LEU A 53 -6.75 -22.71 -8.70
CA LEU A 53 -6.15 -22.28 -7.43
C LEU A 53 -4.82 -21.57 -7.63
N LEU A 54 -4.07 -21.91 -8.69
CA LEU A 54 -2.82 -21.25 -9.05
C LEU A 54 -3.10 -19.81 -9.46
N GLU A 55 -4.06 -19.62 -10.36
CA GLU A 55 -4.43 -18.30 -10.87
C GLU A 55 -4.99 -17.39 -9.76
N VAL A 56 -5.86 -17.94 -8.90
CA VAL A 56 -6.37 -17.20 -7.73
C VAL A 56 -5.23 -16.83 -6.78
N GLY A 57 -4.33 -17.77 -6.46
CA GLY A 57 -3.20 -17.52 -5.57
C GLY A 57 -2.24 -16.46 -6.11
N GLN A 58 -1.97 -16.50 -7.41
CA GLN A 58 -1.20 -15.51 -8.16
C GLN A 58 -1.80 -14.11 -8.05
N ARG A 59 -3.11 -13.97 -8.35
CA ARG A 59 -3.83 -12.70 -8.22
C ARG A 59 -3.81 -12.17 -6.78
N VAL A 60 -3.99 -13.04 -5.78
CA VAL A 60 -4.02 -12.61 -4.35
C VAL A 60 -2.66 -12.08 -3.93
N TYR A 61 -1.60 -12.76 -4.33
CA TYR A 61 -0.24 -12.31 -4.05
C TYR A 61 0.03 -10.96 -4.72
N TYR A 62 -0.36 -10.80 -5.98
CA TYR A 62 -0.24 -9.52 -6.70
C TYR A 62 -0.96 -8.39 -5.96
N THR A 63 -2.22 -8.58 -5.56
CA THR A 63 -2.98 -7.55 -4.83
C THR A 63 -2.27 -7.13 -3.54
N LYS A 64 -1.68 -8.08 -2.80
CA LYS A 64 -0.89 -7.79 -1.60
C LYS A 64 0.44 -7.08 -1.91
N ALA A 65 1.12 -7.47 -2.98
CA ALA A 65 2.38 -6.84 -3.41
C ALA A 65 2.16 -5.36 -3.77
N VAL A 66 1.12 -5.06 -4.56
CA VAL A 66 0.76 -3.68 -4.92
C VAL A 66 0.37 -2.87 -3.68
N TRP A 67 -0.39 -3.47 -2.76
CA TRP A 67 -0.75 -2.82 -1.50
C TRP A 67 0.50 -2.42 -0.70
N CYS A 68 1.41 -3.35 -0.46
CA CYS A 68 2.67 -3.09 0.24
C CYS A 68 3.51 -2.04 -0.49
N PHE A 69 3.62 -2.14 -1.82
CA PHE A 69 4.37 -1.20 -2.64
C PHE A 69 3.88 0.23 -2.46
N VAL A 70 2.57 0.44 -2.61
CA VAL A 70 1.96 1.76 -2.45
C VAL A 70 2.10 2.26 -1.00
N MET A 71 1.91 1.40 0.00
CA MET A 71 2.09 1.79 1.40
C MET A 71 3.51 2.30 1.68
N ILE A 72 4.54 1.59 1.21
CA ILE A 72 5.95 1.97 1.40
C ILE A 72 6.25 3.31 0.72
N TRP A 73 5.74 3.54 -0.48
CA TRP A 73 5.89 4.82 -1.17
C TRP A 73 5.19 5.98 -0.47
N LEU A 74 3.97 5.76 0.05
CA LEU A 74 3.25 6.76 0.84
C LEU A 74 4.02 7.12 2.12
N LEU A 75 4.62 6.13 2.79
CA LEU A 75 5.50 6.37 3.94
C LEU A 75 6.78 7.11 3.53
N ALA A 76 7.37 6.77 2.38
CA ALA A 76 8.57 7.40 1.86
C ALA A 76 8.38 8.90 1.56
N VAL A 77 7.21 9.29 1.01
CA VAL A 77 6.89 10.72 0.81
C VAL A 77 6.48 11.44 2.11
N GLY A 78 6.32 10.69 3.21
CA GLY A 78 6.13 11.25 4.55
C GLY A 78 4.71 11.30 5.06
N LEU A 79 3.79 10.53 4.48
CA LEU A 79 2.48 10.36 5.12
C LEU A 79 2.65 9.68 6.48
N SER A 80 1.74 10.00 7.41
CA SER A 80 1.63 9.24 8.66
C SER A 80 1.30 7.78 8.36
N VAL A 81 1.71 6.87 9.25
CA VAL A 81 1.40 5.44 9.13
C VAL A 81 -0.09 5.20 8.93
N ASP A 82 -0.93 5.89 9.71
CA ASP A 82 -2.38 5.78 9.61
C ASP A 82 -2.91 6.19 8.22
N ALA A 83 -2.39 7.29 7.66
CA ALA A 83 -2.81 7.77 6.34
C ALA A 83 -2.27 6.88 5.21
N ALA A 84 -1.03 6.41 5.32
CA ALA A 84 -0.45 5.48 4.36
C ALA A 84 -1.21 4.16 4.37
N LEU A 85 -1.56 3.63 5.55
CA LEU A 85 -2.35 2.42 5.70
C LEU A 85 -3.76 2.59 5.13
N ALA A 86 -4.47 3.66 5.49
CA ALA A 86 -5.82 3.92 5.01
C ALA A 86 -5.90 4.02 3.47
N LEU A 87 -5.02 4.81 2.85
CA LEU A 87 -5.02 5.01 1.41
C LEU A 87 -4.57 3.75 0.64
N SER A 88 -3.49 3.10 1.10
CA SER A 88 -2.99 1.89 0.45
C SER A 88 -3.97 0.72 0.60
N PHE A 89 -4.65 0.61 1.75
CA PHE A 89 -5.70 -0.39 1.96
C PHE A 89 -6.96 -0.08 1.14
N GLY A 90 -7.28 1.20 0.91
CA GLY A 90 -8.31 1.61 -0.04
C GLY A 90 -8.04 1.08 -1.44
N LEU A 91 -6.82 1.25 -1.94
CA LEU A 91 -6.40 0.67 -3.21
C LEU A 91 -6.49 -0.86 -3.20
N TYR A 92 -6.03 -1.52 -2.12
CA TYR A 92 -6.12 -2.97 -1.95
C TYR A 92 -7.57 -3.46 -2.09
N SER A 93 -8.53 -2.81 -1.44
CA SER A 93 -9.95 -3.17 -1.53
C SER A 93 -10.51 -2.99 -2.94
N ILE A 94 -10.10 -1.94 -3.66
CA ILE A 94 -10.48 -1.75 -5.08
C ILE A 94 -9.92 -2.88 -5.94
N LEU A 95 -8.64 -3.23 -5.76
CA LEU A 95 -8.00 -4.33 -6.49
C LEU A 95 -8.67 -5.67 -6.21
N LEU A 96 -9.09 -5.93 -4.95
CA LEU A 96 -9.84 -7.14 -4.63
C LEU A 96 -11.17 -7.22 -5.38
N LEU A 97 -11.89 -6.11 -5.52
CA LEU A 97 -13.15 -6.06 -6.27
C LEU A 97 -12.94 -6.20 -7.79
N ALA A 98 -11.84 -5.66 -8.30
CA ALA A 98 -11.52 -5.72 -9.73
C ALA A 98 -11.03 -7.11 -10.17
N LEU A 99 -10.26 -7.80 -9.31
CA LEU A 99 -9.57 -9.04 -9.68
C LEU A 99 -10.30 -10.31 -9.25
N PHE A 100 -11.27 -10.20 -8.34
CA PHE A 100 -12.02 -11.34 -7.81
C PHE A 100 -13.53 -11.12 -7.92
N PRO A 101 -14.31 -12.18 -8.09
CA PRO A 101 -15.76 -12.09 -8.00
C PRO A 101 -16.18 -11.54 -6.64
N PHE A 102 -17.27 -10.76 -6.62
CA PHE A 102 -17.76 -10.15 -5.39
C PHE A 102 -18.06 -11.23 -4.33
N ARG A 103 -17.38 -11.12 -3.19
CA ARG A 103 -17.54 -12.00 -2.02
C ARG A 103 -17.73 -11.13 -0.79
N ILE A 104 -18.35 -11.67 0.25
CA ILE A 104 -18.55 -10.95 1.52
C ILE A 104 -17.23 -10.39 2.07
N TYR A 105 -16.13 -11.12 1.88
CA TYR A 105 -14.78 -10.66 2.20
C TYR A 105 -14.41 -9.35 1.48
N ALA A 106 -14.67 -9.23 0.18
CA ALA A 106 -14.39 -8.02 -0.58
C ALA A 106 -15.27 -6.84 -0.09
N GLY A 107 -16.54 -7.10 0.21
CA GLY A 107 -17.45 -6.11 0.80
C GLY A 107 -16.97 -5.58 2.16
N LEU A 108 -16.52 -6.47 3.04
CA LEU A 108 -15.97 -6.10 4.35
C LEU A 108 -14.67 -5.29 4.22
N ASN A 109 -13.78 -5.67 3.28
CA ASN A 109 -12.56 -4.91 2.99
C ASN A 109 -12.89 -3.52 2.44
N LEU A 110 -13.91 -3.39 1.59
CA LEU A 110 -14.35 -2.09 1.07
C LEU A 110 -14.92 -1.20 2.17
N LEU A 111 -15.78 -1.76 3.05
CA LEU A 111 -16.35 -1.02 4.17
C LEU A 111 -15.26 -0.51 5.12
N LEU A 112 -14.29 -1.36 5.44
CA LEU A 112 -13.15 -1.00 6.29
C LEU A 112 -12.26 0.07 5.64
N ALA A 113 -11.95 -0.10 4.35
CA ALA A 113 -11.23 0.90 3.58
C ALA A 113 -11.94 2.26 3.57
N PHE A 114 -13.26 2.25 3.33
CA PHE A 114 -14.07 3.45 3.33
C PHE A 114 -14.04 4.14 4.71
N GLY A 115 -14.26 3.39 5.78
CA GLY A 115 -14.19 3.91 7.16
C GLY A 115 -12.83 4.55 7.47
N MET A 116 -11.73 3.90 7.12
CA MET A 116 -10.38 4.43 7.36
C MET A 116 -10.09 5.69 6.54
N VAL A 117 -10.48 5.73 5.26
CA VAL A 117 -10.29 6.92 4.43
C VAL A 117 -11.11 8.09 4.95
N VAL A 118 -12.37 7.85 5.31
CA VAL A 118 -13.26 8.86 5.91
C VAL A 118 -12.66 9.39 7.22
N GLU A 119 -12.18 8.51 8.10
CA GLU A 119 -11.55 8.93 9.35
C GLU A 119 -10.32 9.81 9.10
N VAL A 120 -9.46 9.44 8.15
CA VAL A 120 -8.28 10.24 7.80
C VAL A 120 -8.68 11.62 7.25
N VAL A 121 -9.72 11.70 6.42
CA VAL A 121 -10.23 12.98 5.89
C VAL A 121 -10.82 13.85 7.01
N ILE A 122 -11.62 13.28 7.92
CA ILE A 122 -12.21 14.00 9.05
C ILE A 122 -11.12 14.52 9.98
N ARG A 123 -10.15 13.67 10.35
CA ARG A 123 -9.01 14.09 11.19
C ARG A 123 -8.22 15.21 10.53
N ARG A 124 -7.92 15.12 9.22
CA ARG A 124 -7.19 16.19 8.51
C ARG A 124 -7.97 17.51 8.50
N ARG A 125 -9.29 17.49 8.28
CA ARG A 125 -10.13 18.69 8.32
C ARG A 125 -10.15 19.32 9.70
N TRP A 126 -10.34 18.52 10.75
CA TRP A 126 -10.32 19.03 12.12
C TRP A 126 -8.97 19.70 12.47
N TRP A 127 -7.85 19.12 12.06
CA TRP A 127 -6.54 19.74 12.28
C TRP A 127 -6.39 21.07 11.53
N ALA A 128 -6.90 21.17 10.28
CA ALA A 128 -6.88 22.41 9.50
C ALA A 128 -7.78 23.51 10.09
N ASP A 129 -8.87 23.13 10.76
CA ASP A 129 -9.81 24.08 11.38
C ASP A 129 -9.41 24.47 12.82
N SER A 130 -8.37 23.85 13.39
CA SER A 130 -7.96 24.12 14.77
C SER A 130 -7.33 25.53 14.93
N PRO A 131 -7.66 26.29 16.00
CA PRO A 131 -7.13 27.65 16.20
C PRO A 131 -5.60 27.72 16.25
N SER A 132 -4.94 26.66 16.73
CA SER A 132 -3.48 26.56 16.79
C SER A 132 -2.80 26.36 15.43
N SER A 133 -3.55 26.13 14.36
CA SER A 133 -3.02 26.03 12.98
C SER A 133 -2.95 27.38 12.25
N ARG A 134 -3.54 28.44 12.82
CA ARG A 134 -3.60 29.80 12.24
C ARG A 134 -2.63 30.79 12.90
N ALA A 135 -1.80 30.33 13.82
CA ALA A 135 -0.76 31.10 14.51
C ALA A 135 0.61 30.71 13.96
#